data_AF-A0A1H6J8L3-F1
#
_entry.id   AF-A0A1H6J8L3-F1
#
_cell.length_a   1.000
_cell.length_b   1.000
_cell.length_c   1.000
_cell.angle_alpha   90.00
_cell.angle_beta   90.00
_cell.angle_gamma   90.00
#
_symmetry.space_group_name_H-M   'P 1'
#
loop_
_entity.id
_entity.type
_entity.pdbx_description
1 polymer ?
#
loop_
_entity_poly.entity_id
_entity_poly.type
_entity_poly.pdbx_seq_one_letter_code
_entity_poly.pdbx_strand_id
1 'polypeptide(L)'
;MKLNPPPRQKVRVRELARELGWTPRQLLAELNRRGEFVKSAASQLEAPVVRALLREFGTVSTGPNPDATLSPGMYGHSAELATGEDDTGFESELAKARARSKVKGQNKVARWHPPILQALLDDVVVPQRPEHLAAPASGYFVRELKKAAGLSKRWAEAQLNGLGDDESLVIKWIRLSDGQRPDIAVELAGCGISPGEAGLCIGHGGRIDPRLGTIYERFRDRKVGRSEATAIVRQWRAKQQAL
;
A
#
# COMPACT_ATOMS: atom_id res chain seq x y z
N MET A 1 41.10 -34.67 -9.54
CA MET A 1 40.07 -34.60 -8.47
C MET A 1 39.62 -33.15 -8.33
N LYS A 2 38.39 -32.82 -8.75
CA LYS A 2 37.83 -31.46 -8.59
C LYS A 2 37.30 -31.35 -7.16
N LEU A 3 38.07 -30.72 -6.27
CA LEU A 3 37.60 -30.38 -4.93
C LEU A 3 36.52 -29.29 -5.09
N ASN A 4 35.25 -29.66 -4.94
CA ASN A 4 34.19 -28.67 -4.78
C ASN A 4 34.46 -27.90 -3.49
N PRO A 5 34.64 -26.57 -3.52
CA PRO A 5 34.76 -25.79 -2.29
C PRO A 5 33.45 -25.92 -1.50
N PRO A 6 33.49 -26.14 -0.17
CA PRO A 6 32.29 -26.31 0.62
C PRO A 6 31.40 -25.05 0.54
N PRO A 7 30.06 -25.20 0.62
CA PRO A 7 29.12 -24.10 0.50
C PRO A 7 29.46 -22.98 1.49
N ARG A 8 29.66 -21.77 0.99
CA ARG A 8 29.92 -20.56 1.79
C ARG A 8 28.61 -20.13 2.46
N GLN A 9 28.35 -20.67 3.65
CA GLN A 9 27.21 -20.25 4.46
C GLN A 9 27.49 -18.83 4.99
N LYS A 10 26.71 -17.86 4.51
CA LYS A 10 26.78 -16.45 4.94
C LYS A 10 25.80 -16.23 6.08
N VAL A 11 26.29 -16.18 7.31
CA VAL A 11 25.47 -15.99 8.52
C VAL A 11 25.47 -14.51 8.91
N ARG A 12 24.33 -13.98 9.38
CA ARG A 12 24.24 -12.58 9.86
C ARG A 12 24.78 -12.48 11.29
N VAL A 13 25.40 -11.34 11.63
CA VAL A 13 26.01 -11.11 12.96
C VAL A 13 25.02 -11.34 14.11
N ARG A 14 23.76 -10.88 13.98
CA ARG A 14 22.74 -11.09 15.03
C ARG A 14 22.38 -12.57 15.26
N GLU A 15 22.47 -13.38 14.21
CA GLU A 15 22.15 -14.82 14.29
C GLU A 15 23.31 -15.55 14.94
N LEU A 16 24.55 -15.21 14.55
CA LEU A 16 25.76 -15.73 15.19
C LEU A 16 25.84 -15.33 16.68
N ALA A 17 25.47 -14.10 17.01
CA ALA A 17 25.41 -13.65 18.40
C ALA A 17 24.45 -14.51 19.24
N ARG A 18 23.30 -14.89 18.66
CA ARG A 18 22.32 -15.77 19.31
C ARG A 18 22.86 -17.19 19.50
N GLU A 19 23.59 -17.73 18.52
CA GLU A 19 24.22 -19.05 18.61
C GLU A 19 25.32 -19.10 19.68
N LEU A 20 26.07 -18.01 19.84
CA LEU A 20 27.14 -17.87 20.84
C LEU A 20 26.61 -17.43 22.23
N GLY A 21 25.32 -17.11 22.36
CA GLY A 21 24.73 -16.56 23.59
C GLY A 21 25.23 -15.15 23.94
N TRP A 22 25.79 -14.42 22.98
CA TRP A 22 26.33 -13.07 23.15
C TRP A 22 25.33 -12.00 22.72
N THR A 23 25.44 -10.79 23.28
CA THR A 23 24.67 -9.67 22.74
C THR A 23 25.28 -9.21 21.41
N PRO A 24 24.47 -8.73 20.43
CA PRO A 24 24.98 -8.26 19.14
C PRO A 24 26.04 -7.16 19.24
N ARG A 25 25.99 -6.34 20.31
CA ARG A 25 26.98 -5.28 20.58
C ARG A 25 28.33 -5.85 21.03
N GLN A 26 28.34 -6.89 21.86
CA GLN A 26 29.55 -7.57 22.30
C GLN A 26 30.26 -8.26 21.12
N LEU A 27 29.50 -8.94 20.25
CA LEU A 27 30.06 -9.59 19.07
C LEU A 27 30.66 -8.58 18.08
N LEU A 28 30.02 -7.43 17.87
CA LEU A 28 30.58 -6.36 17.04
C LEU A 28 31.89 -5.78 17.61
N ALA A 29 31.99 -5.64 18.94
CA ALA A 29 33.21 -5.17 19.58
C ALA A 29 34.37 -6.17 19.44
N GLU A 30 34.10 -7.48 19.52
CA GLU A 30 35.07 -8.55 19.29
C GLU A 30 35.53 -8.59 17.82
N LEU A 31 34.60 -8.47 16.87
CA LEU A 31 34.91 -8.42 15.43
C LEU A 31 35.81 -7.23 15.09
N ASN A 32 35.50 -6.05 15.63
CA ASN A 32 36.33 -4.86 15.44
C ASN A 32 37.75 -5.02 16.02
N ARG A 33 37.89 -5.73 17.16
CA ARG A 33 39.22 -6.01 17.76
C ARG A 33 40.07 -6.92 16.86
N ARG A 34 39.45 -7.82 16.11
CA ARG A 34 40.09 -8.74 15.16
C ARG A 34 40.39 -8.09 13.80
N GLY A 35 40.00 -6.83 13.60
CA GLY A 35 40.18 -6.10 12.34
C GLY A 35 39.12 -6.40 11.29
N GLU A 36 38.05 -7.11 11.65
CA GLU A 36 36.92 -7.42 10.76
C GLU A 36 35.80 -6.40 10.98
N PHE A 37 35.81 -5.32 10.17
CA PHE A 37 34.89 -4.20 10.34
C PHE A 37 33.51 -4.47 9.73
N VAL A 38 32.49 -4.49 10.58
CA VAL A 38 31.11 -4.75 10.17
C VAL A 38 30.20 -3.58 10.53
N LYS A 39 29.46 -3.05 9.54
CA LYS A 39 28.66 -1.82 9.66
C LYS A 39 27.50 -1.91 10.67
N SER A 40 26.88 -3.08 10.80
CA SER A 40 25.74 -3.28 11.72
C SER A 40 25.47 -4.76 12.02
N ALA A 41 24.64 -5.07 13.03
CA ALA A 41 24.22 -6.43 13.37
C ALA A 41 23.41 -7.16 12.27
N ALA A 42 22.99 -6.43 11.22
CA ALA A 42 22.30 -7.00 10.07
C ALA A 42 23.25 -7.44 8.93
N SER A 43 24.52 -7.06 9.01
CA SER A 43 25.54 -7.43 8.02
C SER A 43 25.89 -8.91 8.09
N GLN A 44 26.35 -9.45 6.95
CA GLN A 44 26.74 -10.85 6.79
C GLN A 44 28.24 -11.03 7.05
N LEU A 45 28.61 -12.17 7.65
CA LEU A 45 30.00 -12.58 7.87
C LEU A 45 30.40 -13.69 6.90
N GLU A 46 31.66 -13.68 6.48
CA GLU A 46 32.23 -14.74 5.64
C GLU A 46 32.45 -16.02 6.47
N ALA A 47 32.18 -17.15 5.84
CA ALA A 47 32.23 -18.49 6.45
C ALA A 47 33.50 -18.81 7.27
N PRO A 48 34.74 -18.43 6.88
CA PRO A 48 35.93 -18.71 7.70
C PRO A 48 35.93 -17.97 9.05
N VAL A 49 35.44 -16.75 9.10
CA VAL A 49 35.37 -15.93 10.32
C VAL A 49 34.34 -16.51 11.29
N VAL A 50 33.18 -16.92 10.76
CA VAL A 50 32.12 -17.59 11.53
C VAL A 50 32.65 -18.89 12.15
N ARG A 51 33.40 -19.70 11.38
CA ARG A 51 34.00 -20.94 11.87
C ARG A 51 35.06 -20.72 12.94
N ALA A 52 35.87 -19.66 12.84
CA ALA A 52 36.85 -19.31 13.88
C ALA A 52 36.15 -18.88 15.18
N LEU A 53 35.12 -18.04 15.10
CA LEU A 53 34.35 -17.59 16.26
C LEU A 53 33.59 -18.73 16.94
N LEU A 54 32.96 -19.62 16.17
CA LEU A 54 32.32 -20.82 16.71
C LEU A 54 33.34 -21.81 17.30
N ARG A 55 34.57 -21.87 16.78
CA ARG A 55 35.62 -22.73 17.34
C ARG A 55 36.15 -22.20 18.68
N GLU A 56 36.27 -20.89 18.82
CA GLU A 56 36.88 -20.25 19.99
C GLU A 56 35.89 -19.95 21.11
N PHE A 57 34.67 -19.55 20.74
CA PHE A 57 33.62 -19.13 21.69
C PHE A 57 32.36 -19.99 21.62
N GLY A 58 32.32 -20.98 20.73
CA GLY A 58 31.22 -21.94 20.68
C GLY A 58 31.26 -22.78 21.95
N THR A 59 30.46 -22.38 22.92
CA THR A 59 30.08 -23.26 24.01
C THR A 59 29.17 -24.33 23.43
N VAL A 60 29.50 -25.60 23.66
CA VAL A 60 28.64 -26.73 23.27
C VAL A 60 27.35 -26.61 24.06
N SER A 61 26.38 -25.88 23.52
CA SER A 61 24.99 -25.95 23.94
C SER A 61 24.40 -27.19 23.28
N THR A 62 24.68 -28.35 23.86
CA THR A 62 23.70 -29.43 23.88
C THR A 62 22.58 -28.97 24.82
N GLY A 63 21.61 -28.26 24.26
CA GLY A 63 20.35 -27.88 24.90
C GLY A 63 19.21 -28.24 23.95
N PRO A 64 18.06 -28.69 24.49
CA PRO A 64 17.26 -29.76 23.92
C PRO A 64 16.58 -29.40 22.61
N ASN A 65 16.31 -30.43 21.81
CA ASN A 65 15.29 -30.41 20.76
C ASN A 65 14.05 -29.66 21.30
N PRO A 66 13.55 -28.62 20.61
CA PRO A 66 12.32 -27.94 21.03
C PRO A 66 11.05 -28.81 20.87
N ASP A 67 11.21 -30.11 20.59
CA ASP A 67 10.15 -31.11 20.54
C ASP A 67 9.93 -31.85 21.87
N ALA A 68 10.79 -31.69 22.89
CA ALA A 68 10.69 -32.45 24.14
C ALA A 68 10.21 -31.65 25.38
N THR A 69 10.00 -30.33 25.25
CA THR A 69 9.53 -29.48 26.37
C THR A 69 8.28 -28.69 25.98
N LEU A 70 7.29 -29.38 25.44
CA LEU A 70 5.92 -28.87 25.44
C LEU A 70 5.10 -29.86 26.26
N SER A 71 4.80 -29.49 27.49
CA SER A 71 3.84 -30.25 28.29
C SER A 71 2.53 -30.36 27.50
N PRO A 72 1.89 -31.54 27.42
CA PRO A 72 0.67 -31.76 26.63
C PRO A 72 -0.46 -30.75 26.90
N GLY A 73 -0.43 -30.04 28.04
CA GLY A 73 -1.39 -28.97 28.38
C GLY A 73 -1.15 -27.60 27.73
N MET A 74 -0.05 -27.37 26.99
CA MET A 74 0.18 -26.10 26.26
C MET A 74 -0.22 -26.15 24.78
N TYR A 75 -0.46 -27.33 24.22
CA TYR A 75 -1.17 -27.47 22.96
C TYR A 75 -2.66 -27.38 23.24
N GLY A 76 -3.33 -26.31 22.81
CA GLY A 76 -4.76 -26.15 23.05
C GLY A 76 -5.55 -27.29 22.42
N HIS A 77 -6.19 -28.13 23.25
CA HIS A 77 -7.26 -29.15 23.03
C HIS A 77 -7.43 -29.82 21.65
N SER A 78 -6.46 -29.76 20.76
CA SER A 78 -6.55 -30.28 19.40
C SER A 78 -5.82 -31.62 19.26
N ALA A 79 -5.31 -32.15 20.36
CA ALA A 79 -4.60 -33.43 20.44
C ALA A 79 -5.28 -34.40 21.42
N GLU A 80 -6.61 -34.34 21.55
CA GLU A 80 -7.32 -35.55 21.97
C GLU A 80 -7.35 -36.48 20.76
N LEU A 81 -6.66 -37.61 20.88
CA LEU A 81 -6.74 -38.73 19.96
C LEU A 81 -8.19 -39.18 19.88
N ALA A 82 -8.91 -38.69 18.88
CA ALA A 82 -10.15 -39.30 18.42
C ALA A 82 -9.77 -40.68 17.87
N THR A 83 -9.90 -41.69 18.73
CA THR A 83 -10.06 -43.08 18.32
C THR A 83 -11.46 -43.19 17.74
N GLY A 84 -11.60 -42.78 16.48
CA GLY A 84 -12.85 -42.78 15.75
C GLY A 84 -12.55 -42.86 14.27
N GLU A 85 -12.83 -44.04 13.71
CA GLU A 85 -12.85 -44.32 12.28
C GLU A 85 -13.83 -43.36 11.61
N ASP A 86 -13.36 -42.35 10.88
CA ASP A 86 -14.21 -41.55 9.99
C ASP A 86 -13.38 -40.98 8.83
N ASP A 87 -13.51 -41.62 7.66
CA ASP A 87 -12.84 -41.32 6.39
C ASP A 87 -13.24 -39.98 5.74
N THR A 88 -13.66 -38.97 6.51
CA THR A 88 -14.09 -37.66 5.98
C THR A 88 -13.45 -36.45 6.69
N GLY A 89 -12.32 -36.66 7.37
CA GLY A 89 -11.69 -35.64 8.22
C GLY A 89 -10.93 -34.55 7.46
N PHE A 90 -10.04 -34.90 6.53
CA PHE A 90 -9.05 -33.93 6.02
C PHE A 90 -9.64 -32.89 5.08
N GLU A 91 -10.47 -33.28 4.12
CA GLU A 91 -11.08 -32.33 3.18
C GLU A 91 -12.10 -31.40 3.84
N SER A 92 -12.86 -31.93 4.80
CA SER A 92 -13.84 -31.17 5.59
C SER A 92 -13.16 -30.19 6.55
N GLU A 93 -12.07 -30.61 7.21
CA GLU A 93 -11.22 -29.74 8.04
C GLU A 93 -10.52 -28.67 7.19
N LEU A 94 -10.01 -29.02 6.00
CA LEU A 94 -9.40 -28.05 5.09
C LEU A 94 -10.42 -27.05 4.55
N ALA A 95 -11.64 -27.50 4.22
CA ALA A 95 -12.75 -26.64 3.82
C ALA A 95 -13.18 -25.70 4.97
N LYS A 96 -13.26 -26.21 6.21
CA LYS A 96 -13.51 -25.39 7.41
C LYS A 96 -12.38 -24.39 7.68
N ALA A 97 -11.12 -24.78 7.50
CA ALA A 97 -9.97 -23.90 7.67
C ALA A 97 -9.96 -22.79 6.60
N ARG A 98 -10.28 -23.12 5.34
CA ARG A 98 -10.46 -22.15 4.25
C ARG A 98 -11.68 -21.24 4.47
N ALA A 99 -12.77 -21.75 5.04
CA ALA A 99 -13.94 -20.94 5.40
C ALA A 99 -13.62 -19.99 6.58
N ARG A 100 -12.93 -20.48 7.63
CA ARG A 100 -12.48 -19.67 8.77
C ARG A 100 -11.47 -18.60 8.38
N SER A 101 -10.56 -18.87 7.44
CA SER A 101 -9.64 -17.85 6.91
C SER A 101 -10.37 -16.80 6.08
N LYS A 102 -11.42 -17.19 5.33
CA LYS A 102 -12.29 -16.27 4.58
C LYS A 102 -13.08 -15.34 5.50
N VAL A 103 -13.56 -15.83 6.64
CA VAL A 103 -14.25 -15.03 7.67
C VAL A 103 -13.27 -14.13 8.44
N LYS A 104 -12.05 -14.61 8.75
CA LYS A 104 -11.02 -13.84 9.47
C LYS A 104 -10.42 -12.72 8.62
N GLY A 105 -10.41 -12.86 7.29
CA GLY A 105 -10.06 -11.79 6.35
C GLY A 105 -11.15 -10.74 6.15
N GLN A 106 -12.41 -11.04 6.51
CA GLN A 106 -13.53 -10.10 6.39
C GLN A 106 -13.67 -9.15 7.59
N ASN A 107 -13.14 -9.53 8.76
CA ASN A 107 -13.47 -8.86 10.04
C ASN A 107 -12.30 -8.17 10.77
N LYS A 108 -11.13 -8.02 10.15
CA LYS A 108 -9.94 -7.43 10.81
C LYS A 108 -9.41 -6.11 10.22
N VAL A 109 -10.12 -5.54 9.27
CA VAL A 109 -9.87 -4.16 8.87
C VAL A 109 -11.23 -3.49 9.01
N ALA A 110 -11.40 -2.63 10.00
CA ALA A 110 -12.19 -1.43 9.73
C ALA A 110 -11.48 -0.81 8.51
N ARG A 111 -11.94 -1.17 7.31
CA ARG A 111 -11.22 -1.06 6.04
C ARG A 111 -10.83 0.40 5.84
N TRP A 112 -9.64 0.76 6.30
CA TRP A 112 -9.07 2.07 6.06
C TRP A 112 -8.77 2.13 4.57
N HIS A 113 -9.69 2.75 3.84
CA HIS A 113 -9.52 3.02 2.43
C HIS A 113 -8.57 4.22 2.31
N PRO A 114 -7.63 4.20 1.36
CA PRO A 114 -6.90 5.41 0.99
C PRO A 114 -7.89 6.56 0.73
N PRO A 115 -7.58 7.80 1.09
CA PRO A 115 -8.54 8.91 1.04
C PRO A 115 -9.11 9.15 -0.36
N ILE A 116 -8.28 8.99 -1.40
CA ILE A 116 -8.72 9.06 -2.80
C ILE A 116 -9.72 7.94 -3.13
N LEU A 117 -9.48 6.72 -2.65
CA LEU A 117 -10.40 5.60 -2.87
C LEU A 117 -11.74 5.85 -2.17
N GLN A 118 -11.70 6.37 -0.95
CA GLN A 118 -12.90 6.72 -0.20
C GLN A 118 -13.71 7.83 -0.90
N ALA A 119 -13.04 8.91 -1.34
CA ALA A 119 -13.69 9.97 -2.09
C ALA A 119 -14.32 9.47 -3.40
N LEU A 120 -13.65 8.56 -4.12
CA LEU A 120 -14.23 7.94 -5.32
C LEU A 120 -15.43 7.05 -5.01
N LEU A 121 -15.43 6.37 -3.87
CA LEU A 121 -16.60 5.60 -3.44
C LEU A 121 -17.77 6.53 -3.15
N ASP A 122 -17.58 7.50 -2.27
CA ASP A 122 -18.63 8.36 -1.73
C ASP A 122 -19.17 9.37 -2.74
N ASP A 123 -18.29 10.02 -3.51
CA ASP A 123 -18.65 11.15 -4.37
C ASP A 123 -18.98 10.71 -5.81
N VAL A 124 -18.50 9.54 -6.27
CA VAL A 124 -18.62 9.12 -7.68
C VAL A 124 -19.38 7.82 -7.85
N VAL A 125 -19.06 6.78 -7.07
CA VAL A 125 -19.60 5.44 -7.30
C VAL A 125 -20.95 5.24 -6.62
N VAL A 126 -21.09 5.65 -5.36
CA VAL A 126 -22.33 5.52 -4.58
C VAL A 126 -23.47 6.36 -5.17
N PRO A 127 -23.26 7.62 -5.63
CA PRO A 127 -24.34 8.40 -6.23
C PRO A 127 -24.86 7.84 -7.56
N GLN A 128 -24.05 7.02 -8.25
CA GLN A 128 -24.44 6.32 -9.47
C GLN A 128 -25.18 5.00 -9.20
N ARG A 129 -25.42 4.66 -7.93
CA ARG A 129 -26.19 3.48 -7.54
C ARG A 129 -27.67 3.70 -7.91
N PRO A 130 -28.31 2.76 -8.61
CA PRO A 130 -29.72 2.90 -8.91
C PRO A 130 -30.56 2.83 -7.63
N GLU A 131 -31.57 3.70 -7.52
CA GLU A 131 -32.35 3.94 -6.30
C GLU A 131 -33.03 2.70 -5.72
N HIS A 132 -33.32 1.70 -6.56
CA HIS A 132 -33.96 0.44 -6.13
C HIS A 132 -33.02 -0.52 -5.38
N LEU A 133 -31.71 -0.25 -5.33
CA LEU A 133 -30.75 -1.06 -4.58
C LEU A 133 -30.51 -0.46 -3.19
N ALA A 134 -31.03 -1.13 -2.16
CA ALA A 134 -30.75 -0.78 -0.77
C ALA A 134 -29.25 -0.92 -0.45
N ALA A 135 -28.73 -0.04 0.42
CA ALA A 135 -27.34 -0.09 0.83
C ALA A 135 -27.04 -1.42 1.57
N PRO A 136 -25.96 -2.13 1.24
CA PRO A 136 -25.59 -3.37 1.92
C PRO A 136 -25.13 -3.07 3.36
N ALA A 137 -25.31 -4.02 4.28
CA ALA A 137 -24.88 -3.87 5.68
C ALA A 137 -23.37 -3.58 5.84
N SER A 138 -22.58 -3.96 4.84
CA SER A 138 -21.14 -3.70 4.74
C SER A 138 -20.79 -2.29 4.19
N GLY A 139 -21.79 -1.43 3.92
CA GLY A 139 -21.66 -0.09 3.33
C GLY A 139 -21.61 -0.09 1.80
N TYR A 140 -20.64 -0.81 1.22
CA TYR A 140 -20.40 -0.83 -0.23
C TYR A 140 -20.60 -2.22 -0.84
N PHE A 141 -21.10 -2.25 -2.08
CA PHE A 141 -21.13 -3.48 -2.88
C PHE A 141 -19.73 -3.83 -3.41
N VAL A 142 -19.45 -5.13 -3.61
CA VAL A 142 -18.16 -5.60 -4.16
C VAL A 142 -17.86 -4.98 -5.54
N ARG A 143 -18.89 -4.79 -6.38
CA ARG A 143 -18.75 -4.14 -7.69
C ARG A 143 -18.34 -2.67 -7.57
N GLU A 144 -18.82 -1.98 -6.53
CA GLU A 144 -18.51 -0.57 -6.28
C GLU A 144 -17.07 -0.42 -5.80
N LEU A 145 -16.65 -1.26 -4.84
CA LEU A 145 -15.27 -1.34 -4.39
C LEU A 145 -14.31 -1.62 -5.56
N LYS A 146 -14.66 -2.55 -6.45
CA LYS A 146 -13.86 -2.86 -7.65
C LYS A 146 -13.79 -1.68 -8.61
N LYS A 147 -14.92 -0.98 -8.83
CA LYS A 147 -14.99 0.20 -9.70
C LYS A 147 -14.15 1.34 -9.13
N ALA A 148 -14.30 1.66 -7.86
CA ALA A 148 -13.53 2.70 -7.18
C ALA A 148 -12.04 2.37 -7.14
N ALA A 149 -11.65 1.12 -6.92
CA ALA A 149 -10.25 0.70 -6.98
C ALA A 149 -9.64 0.90 -8.38
N GLY A 150 -10.39 0.59 -9.44
CA GLY A 150 -9.97 0.87 -10.81
C GLY A 150 -9.78 2.35 -11.09
N LEU A 151 -10.71 3.20 -10.61
CA LEU A 151 -10.58 4.66 -10.72
C LEU A 151 -9.39 5.18 -9.91
N SER A 152 -9.23 4.72 -8.67
CA SER A 152 -8.14 5.12 -7.78
C SER A 152 -6.78 4.82 -8.40
N LYS A 153 -6.62 3.67 -9.07
CA LYS A 153 -5.40 3.34 -9.81
C LYS A 153 -5.12 4.34 -10.93
N ARG A 154 -6.13 4.70 -11.74
CA ARG A 154 -5.97 5.67 -12.84
C ARG A 154 -5.60 7.07 -12.32
N TRP A 155 -6.17 7.48 -11.20
CA TRP A 155 -5.83 8.75 -10.56
C TRP A 155 -4.42 8.74 -9.95
N ALA A 156 -3.99 7.61 -9.38
CA ALA A 156 -2.62 7.45 -8.91
C ALA A 156 -1.61 7.53 -10.07
N GLU A 157 -1.90 6.92 -11.22
CA GLU A 157 -1.09 7.04 -12.43
C GLU A 157 -0.98 8.50 -12.90
N ALA A 158 -2.07 9.28 -12.83
CA ALA A 158 -2.06 10.69 -13.18
C ALA A 158 -1.27 11.58 -12.21
N GLN A 159 -1.24 11.25 -10.90
CA GLN A 159 -0.35 11.92 -9.93
C GLN A 159 1.11 11.76 -10.32
N LEU A 160 1.52 10.55 -10.69
CA LEU A 160 2.88 10.27 -11.17
C LEU A 160 3.22 11.02 -12.48
N ASN A 161 2.21 11.33 -13.29
CA ASN A 161 2.35 12.07 -14.55
C ASN A 161 2.28 13.60 -14.39
N GLY A 162 2.26 14.13 -13.16
CA GLY A 162 2.39 15.56 -12.90
C GLY A 162 1.20 16.24 -12.22
N LEU A 163 0.19 15.50 -11.74
CA LEU A 163 -0.93 16.09 -11.00
C LEU A 163 -0.58 16.52 -9.55
N GLY A 164 0.66 16.30 -9.12
CA GLY A 164 1.15 16.65 -7.78
C GLY A 164 0.68 15.66 -6.70
N ASP A 165 1.37 15.69 -5.56
CA ASP A 165 1.17 14.74 -4.45
C ASP A 165 0.09 15.19 -3.44
N ASP A 166 -0.56 16.33 -3.67
CA ASP A 166 -1.63 16.82 -2.79
C ASP A 166 -2.94 16.07 -3.04
N GLU A 167 -3.23 15.10 -2.16
CA GLU A 167 -4.47 14.32 -2.18
C GLU A 167 -5.73 15.19 -2.14
N SER A 168 -5.70 16.33 -1.43
CA SER A 168 -6.85 17.24 -1.35
C SER A 168 -7.12 17.92 -2.69
N LEU A 169 -6.06 18.27 -3.42
CA LEU A 169 -6.17 18.80 -4.78
C LEU A 169 -6.73 17.75 -5.73
N VAL A 170 -6.25 16.50 -5.62
CA VAL A 170 -6.70 15.37 -6.45
C VAL A 170 -8.17 15.06 -6.19
N ILE A 171 -8.61 15.07 -4.93
CA ILE A 171 -10.02 14.89 -4.57
C ILE A 171 -10.91 15.99 -5.18
N LYS A 172 -10.44 17.25 -5.21
CA LYS A 172 -11.18 18.34 -5.89
C LYS A 172 -11.28 18.11 -7.39
N TRP A 173 -10.21 17.62 -8.03
CA TRP A 173 -10.24 17.25 -9.44
C TRP A 173 -11.17 16.07 -9.72
N ILE A 174 -11.19 15.07 -8.85
CA ILE A 174 -12.12 13.94 -8.92
C ILE A 174 -13.55 14.44 -8.88
N ARG A 175 -13.89 15.31 -7.93
CA ARG A 175 -15.24 15.88 -7.80
C ARG A 175 -15.66 16.71 -9.01
N LEU A 176 -14.74 17.49 -9.57
CA LEU A 176 -15.02 18.30 -10.76
C LEU A 176 -15.27 17.45 -12.02
N SER A 177 -14.66 16.27 -12.09
CA SER A 177 -14.65 15.41 -13.27
C SER A 177 -15.53 14.17 -13.15
N ASP A 178 -16.33 14.06 -12.09
CA ASP A 178 -17.06 12.84 -11.70
C ASP A 178 -16.14 11.60 -11.68
N GLY A 179 -14.90 11.79 -11.24
CA GLY A 179 -13.85 10.78 -11.19
C GLY A 179 -13.35 10.28 -12.55
N GLN A 180 -13.72 10.93 -13.66
CA GLN A 180 -13.34 10.55 -15.01
C GLN A 180 -12.21 11.42 -15.58
N ARG A 181 -11.58 10.92 -16.66
CA ARG A 181 -10.60 11.66 -17.48
C ARG A 181 -9.52 12.39 -16.64
N PRO A 182 -8.71 11.66 -15.86
CA PRO A 182 -7.62 12.26 -15.09
C PRO A 182 -6.58 12.94 -15.99
N ASP A 183 -6.48 12.56 -17.27
CA ASP A 183 -5.62 13.17 -18.28
C ASP A 183 -5.92 14.68 -18.44
N ILE A 184 -7.20 15.06 -18.42
CA ILE A 184 -7.61 16.48 -18.52
C ILE A 184 -7.20 17.24 -17.26
N ALA A 185 -7.34 16.62 -16.09
CA ALA A 185 -6.90 17.22 -14.83
C ALA A 185 -5.39 17.48 -14.84
N VAL A 186 -4.59 16.53 -15.35
CA VAL A 186 -3.14 16.70 -15.54
C VAL A 186 -2.84 17.85 -16.50
N GLU A 187 -3.53 17.91 -17.65
CA GLU A 187 -3.31 18.98 -18.63
C GLU A 187 -3.63 20.38 -18.07
N LEU A 188 -4.76 20.52 -17.37
CA LEU A 188 -5.16 21.80 -16.77
C LEU A 188 -4.27 22.19 -15.60
N ALA A 189 -3.90 21.23 -14.75
CA ALA A 189 -2.94 21.44 -13.66
C ALA A 189 -1.57 21.87 -14.21
N GLY A 190 -1.11 21.26 -15.32
CA GLY A 190 0.11 21.65 -16.03
C GLY A 190 0.06 23.06 -16.63
N CYS A 191 -1.14 23.57 -16.94
CA CYS A 191 -1.35 24.98 -17.33
C CYS A 191 -1.37 25.94 -16.11
N GLY A 192 -1.22 25.42 -14.88
CA GLY A 192 -1.32 26.19 -13.65
C GLY A 192 -2.75 26.60 -13.28
N ILE A 193 -3.75 25.87 -13.77
CA ILE A 193 -5.16 26.09 -13.46
C ILE A 193 -5.55 25.17 -12.30
N SER A 194 -6.11 25.74 -11.25
CA SER A 194 -6.62 24.97 -10.10
C SER A 194 -8.00 24.37 -10.40
N PRO A 195 -8.41 23.29 -9.71
CA PRO A 195 -9.74 22.70 -9.91
C PRO A 195 -10.87 23.70 -9.61
N GLY A 196 -10.67 24.62 -8.66
CA GLY A 196 -11.64 25.69 -8.37
C GLY A 196 -11.83 26.63 -9.55
N GLU A 197 -10.75 27.00 -10.24
CA GLU A 197 -10.81 27.86 -11.43
C GLU A 197 -11.35 27.10 -12.64
N ALA A 198 -10.99 25.84 -12.80
CA ALA A 198 -11.51 24.99 -13.87
C ALA A 198 -13.03 24.78 -13.77
N GLY A 199 -13.58 24.82 -12.55
CA GLY A 199 -15.02 24.78 -12.27
C GLY A 199 -15.78 26.09 -12.50
N LEU A 200 -15.10 27.18 -12.89
CA LEU A 200 -15.78 28.46 -13.14
C LEU A 200 -16.44 28.51 -14.52
N CYS A 201 -17.64 29.08 -14.57
CA CYS A 201 -18.30 29.46 -15.82
C CYS A 201 -17.82 30.85 -16.25
N ILE A 202 -16.60 30.96 -16.78
CA ILE A 202 -16.02 32.25 -17.20
C ILE A 202 -15.80 32.33 -18.71
N GLY A 203 -16.19 33.47 -19.28
CA GLY A 203 -16.02 33.78 -20.69
C GLY A 203 -14.71 34.51 -21.00
N HIS A 204 -14.55 34.89 -22.27
CA HIS A 204 -13.50 35.81 -22.69
C HIS A 204 -13.72 37.17 -22.01
N GLY A 205 -12.69 37.71 -21.36
CA GLY A 205 -12.78 38.94 -20.58
C GLY A 205 -12.94 38.72 -19.07
N GLY A 206 -12.80 37.50 -18.57
CA GLY A 206 -12.72 37.20 -17.12
C GLY A 206 -14.00 37.49 -16.33
N ARG A 207 -15.16 37.58 -17.00
CA ARG A 207 -16.47 37.72 -16.35
C ARG A 207 -17.12 36.35 -16.19
N ILE A 208 -17.79 36.14 -15.05
CA ILE A 208 -18.60 34.95 -14.81
C ILE A 208 -19.86 35.07 -15.67
N ASP A 209 -20.09 34.08 -16.52
CA ASP A 209 -21.28 33.94 -17.35
C ASP A 209 -21.86 32.53 -17.13
N PRO A 210 -22.94 32.40 -16.33
CA PRO A 210 -23.57 31.12 -16.03
C PRO A 210 -24.16 30.40 -17.25
N ARG A 211 -24.34 31.09 -18.39
CA ARG A 211 -24.83 30.48 -19.62
C ARG A 211 -23.75 29.65 -20.32
N LEU A 212 -22.49 29.87 -19.98
CA LEU A 212 -21.36 29.09 -20.48
C LEU A 212 -21.15 27.85 -19.60
N GLY A 213 -20.74 26.75 -20.23
CA GLY A 213 -20.19 25.61 -19.49
C GLY A 213 -18.91 26.00 -18.76
N THR A 214 -18.54 25.20 -17.75
CA THR A 214 -17.31 25.40 -16.99
C THR A 214 -16.08 25.36 -17.90
N ILE A 215 -14.96 25.94 -17.47
CA ILE A 215 -13.70 25.82 -18.22
C ILE A 215 -13.35 24.35 -18.44
N TYR A 216 -13.55 23.50 -17.43
CA TYR A 216 -13.32 22.06 -17.51
C TYR A 216 -14.16 21.41 -18.62
N GLU A 217 -15.48 21.63 -18.64
CA GLU A 217 -16.37 21.07 -19.67
C GLU A 217 -16.01 21.55 -21.07
N ARG A 218 -15.73 22.84 -21.22
CA ARG A 218 -15.34 23.42 -22.52
C ARG A 218 -14.00 22.89 -23.01
N PHE A 219 -13.04 22.68 -22.11
CA PHE A 219 -11.75 22.08 -22.43
C PHE A 219 -11.89 20.60 -22.78
N ARG A 220 -12.72 19.85 -22.03
CA ARG A 220 -13.08 18.45 -22.29
C ARG A 220 -13.72 18.27 -23.66
N ASP A 221 -14.60 19.18 -24.03
CA ASP A 221 -15.29 19.20 -25.33
C ASP A 221 -14.43 19.79 -26.45
N ARG A 222 -13.14 20.12 -26.19
CA ARG A 222 -12.19 20.73 -27.13
C ARG A 222 -12.66 22.08 -27.71
N LYS A 223 -13.63 22.74 -27.07
CA LYS A 223 -14.10 24.09 -27.43
C LYS A 223 -13.14 25.19 -26.99
N VAL A 224 -12.26 24.88 -26.03
CA VAL A 224 -11.25 25.78 -25.47
C VAL A 224 -9.90 25.07 -25.49
N GLY A 225 -8.88 25.73 -26.05
CA GLY A 225 -7.51 25.23 -26.05
C GLY A 225 -6.74 25.53 -24.76
N ARG A 226 -5.53 24.96 -24.59
CA ARG A 226 -4.66 25.22 -23.42
C ARG A 226 -4.33 26.69 -23.22
N SER A 227 -3.93 27.37 -24.30
CA SER A 227 -3.58 28.80 -24.28
C SER A 227 -4.78 29.68 -23.94
N GLU A 228 -5.95 29.34 -24.48
CA GLU A 228 -7.19 30.08 -24.24
C GLU A 228 -7.68 29.89 -22.79
N ALA A 229 -7.68 28.66 -22.27
CA ALA A 229 -8.01 28.38 -20.86
C ALA A 229 -7.09 29.18 -19.91
N THR A 230 -5.78 29.18 -20.21
CA THR A 230 -4.80 29.94 -19.44
C THR A 230 -5.07 31.45 -19.50
N ALA A 231 -5.41 31.98 -20.68
CA ALA A 231 -5.72 33.40 -20.86
C ALA A 231 -6.99 33.82 -20.09
N ILE A 232 -8.04 33.00 -20.15
CA ILE A 232 -9.31 33.24 -19.44
C ILE A 232 -9.06 33.29 -17.92
N VAL A 233 -8.33 32.31 -17.37
CA VAL A 233 -8.02 32.26 -15.93
C VAL A 233 -7.13 33.44 -15.51
N ARG A 234 -6.12 33.80 -16.32
CA ARG A 234 -5.27 34.98 -16.04
C ARG A 234 -6.07 36.28 -15.99
N GLN A 235 -6.98 36.49 -16.93
CA GLN A 235 -7.84 37.67 -16.95
C GLN A 235 -8.79 37.71 -15.75
N TRP A 236 -9.30 36.55 -15.33
CA TRP A 236 -10.13 36.45 -14.14
C TRP A 236 -9.33 36.78 -12.86
N ARG A 237 -8.12 36.21 -12.70
CA ARG A 237 -7.22 36.51 -11.57
C ARG A 237 -6.89 38.01 -11.48
N ALA A 238 -6.56 38.64 -12.61
CA ALA A 238 -6.25 40.07 -12.66
C ALA A 238 -7.43 40.93 -12.20
N LYS A 239 -8.67 40.52 -12.47
CA LYS A 239 -9.87 41.22 -11.99
C LYS A 239 -10.14 41.00 -10.50
N GLN A 240 -9.89 39.80 -9.99
CA GLN A 240 -10.04 39.52 -8.56
C GLN A 240 -9.04 40.31 -7.70
N GLN A 241 -7.84 40.59 -8.23
CA GLN A 241 -6.83 41.41 -7.55
C GLN A 241 -7.12 42.93 -7.62
N ALA A 242 -8.03 43.36 -8.49
CA ALA A 242 -8.39 44.77 -8.66
C ALA A 242 -9.64 45.18 -7.85
N LEU A 243 -10.24 44.24 -7.10
CA LEU A 243 -11.35 44.43 -6.16
C LEU A 243 -10.82 44.43 -4.73
#